data_AF-A0AAV8VSU6-F1
#
_entry.id   AF-A0AAV8VSU6-F1
#
_cell.length_a   1.000
_cell.length_b   1.000
_cell.length_c   1.000
_cell.angle_alpha   90.00
_cell.angle_beta   90.00
_cell.angle_gamma   90.00
#
_symmetry.space_group_name_H-M   'P 1'
#
loop_
_entity.id
_entity.type
_entity.pdbx_description
1 polymer ?
#
loop_
_entity_poly.entity_id
_entity_poly.type
_entity_poly.pdbx_seq_one_letter_code
_entity_poly.pdbx_strand_id
1 'polypeptide(L)'
;YNKVSSLQTRWISQACAKQRTGRAGRTRPGVCFRMFSKQRYENMDVERVPEILRVSLEELCLHTKVIAPEGVNIHDFLTMAPDAPSANSIKVAVENLQYLGALDKEEELTPLGEYLAQLAIEPHLGKMLIYAVVFRCLEPVLTLAASMTH
;
A
#
# COMPACT_ATOMS: atom_id res chain seq x y z
N TYR A 1 19.75 -2.53 -6.05
CA TYR A 1 18.46 -2.61 -5.35
C TYR A 1 17.37 -2.80 -6.39
N ASN A 2 16.84 -4.02 -6.53
CA ASN A 2 15.79 -4.32 -7.49
C ASN A 2 14.46 -3.77 -6.93
N LYS A 3 13.95 -2.67 -7.52
CA LYS A 3 12.64 -2.07 -7.22
C LYS A 3 11.51 -2.93 -7.82
N VAL A 4 11.29 -4.13 -7.28
CA VAL A 4 10.24 -5.05 -7.78
C VAL A 4 9.31 -5.42 -6.63
N SER A 5 8.07 -4.93 -6.71
CA SER A 5 6.96 -5.46 -5.90
C SER A 5 6.55 -6.83 -6.46
N SER A 6 6.31 -7.82 -5.61
CA SER A 6 5.88 -9.15 -6.04
C SER A 6 4.88 -9.79 -5.10
N LEU A 7 3.90 -10.48 -5.66
CA LEU A 7 2.95 -11.28 -4.91
C LEU A 7 3.53 -12.69 -4.70
N GLN A 8 3.75 -13.07 -3.45
CA GLN A 8 4.34 -14.36 -3.11
C GLN A 8 3.47 -15.11 -2.10
N THR A 9 3.33 -16.42 -2.31
CA THR A 9 2.68 -17.29 -1.32
C THR A 9 3.59 -17.43 -0.10
N ARG A 10 3.08 -17.02 1.06
CA ARG A 10 3.79 -17.14 2.34
C ARG A 10 2.93 -17.90 3.35
N TRP A 11 3.59 -18.52 4.33
CA TRP A 11 2.91 -19.06 5.50
C TRP A 11 2.19 -17.95 6.27
N ILE A 12 1.03 -18.30 6.85
CA ILE A 12 0.29 -17.39 7.72
C ILE A 12 1.01 -17.23 9.06
N SER A 13 0.72 -16.16 9.79
CA SER A 13 1.19 -16.02 11.17
C SER A 13 0.41 -16.90 12.14
N GLN A 14 0.96 -17.11 13.35
CA GLN A 14 0.28 -17.80 14.44
C GLN A 14 -1.03 -17.09 14.82
N ALA A 15 -1.01 -15.75 14.88
CA ALA A 15 -2.21 -14.94 15.10
C ALA A 15 -3.29 -15.19 14.03
N CYS A 16 -2.92 -15.26 12.75
CA CYS A 16 -3.86 -15.60 11.67
C CYS A 16 -4.44 -17.02 11.82
N ALA A 17 -3.61 -18.00 12.17
CA ALA A 17 -4.07 -19.38 12.41
C ALA A 17 -5.06 -19.46 13.59
N LYS A 18 -4.79 -18.71 14.67
CA LYS A 18 -5.68 -18.58 15.83
C LYS A 18 -7.00 -17.91 15.44
N GLN A 19 -6.95 -16.82 14.66
CA GLN A 19 -8.14 -16.12 14.16
C GLN A 19 -9.02 -17.05 13.30
N ARG A 20 -8.43 -17.87 12.43
CA ARG A 20 -9.17 -18.85 11.60
C ARG A 20 -9.84 -19.93 12.46
N THR A 21 -9.20 -20.35 13.55
CA THR A 21 -9.80 -21.31 14.51
C THR A 21 -11.09 -20.74 15.12
N GLY A 22 -11.09 -19.45 15.48
CA GLY A 22 -12.27 -18.77 16.03
C GLY A 22 -13.48 -18.71 15.09
N ARG A 23 -13.28 -18.84 13.77
CA ARG A 23 -14.40 -18.86 12.79
C ARG A 23 -15.25 -20.11 12.89
N ALA A 24 -14.69 -21.24 13.33
CA ALA A 24 -15.41 -22.50 13.44
C ALA A 24 -16.34 -22.57 14.67
N GLY A 25 -16.14 -21.72 15.67
CA GLY A 25 -16.83 -21.78 16.97
C GLY A 25 -17.95 -20.75 17.18
N ARG A 26 -18.45 -20.10 16.13
CA ARG A 26 -19.40 -18.96 16.28
C ARG A 26 -20.80 -19.36 16.74
N THR A 27 -21.27 -20.53 16.34
CA THR A 27 -22.66 -20.98 16.57
C THR A 27 -22.76 -22.19 17.48
N ARG A 28 -21.74 -23.05 17.44
CA ARG A 28 -21.60 -24.27 18.26
C ARG A 28 -20.12 -24.67 18.29
N PRO A 29 -19.70 -25.62 19.15
CA PRO A 29 -18.36 -26.17 19.09
C PRO A 29 -18.04 -26.68 17.68
N GLY A 30 -16.89 -26.26 17.14
CA GLY A 30 -16.45 -26.59 15.80
C GLY A 30 -14.98 -27.01 15.76
N VAL A 31 -14.57 -27.58 14.63
CA VAL A 31 -13.20 -28.09 14.43
C VAL A 31 -12.52 -27.28 13.33
N CYS A 32 -11.26 -26.91 13.55
CA CYS A 32 -10.41 -26.23 12.56
C CYS A 32 -9.26 -27.15 12.16
N PHE A 33 -9.30 -27.65 10.93
CA PHE A 33 -8.21 -28.45 10.36
C PHE A 33 -7.08 -27.54 9.85
N ARG A 34 -5.85 -27.83 10.27
CA ARG A 34 -4.66 -27.07 9.89
C ARG A 34 -3.78 -27.92 8.98
N MET A 35 -3.53 -27.46 7.75
CA MET A 35 -2.73 -28.17 6.75
C MET A 35 -1.21 -27.89 6.90
N PHE A 36 -0.71 -27.98 8.13
CA PHE A 36 0.71 -27.80 8.47
C PHE A 36 1.05 -28.52 9.78
N SER A 37 2.30 -28.94 9.93
CA SER A 37 2.76 -29.63 11.14
C SER A 37 2.85 -28.67 12.35
N LYS A 38 2.87 -29.25 13.55
CA LYS A 38 3.09 -28.49 14.79
C LYS A 38 4.44 -27.75 14.78
N GLN A 39 5.50 -28.43 14.35
CA GLN A 39 6.83 -27.82 14.19
C GLN A 39 6.79 -26.65 13.20
N ARG A 40 6.02 -26.74 12.11
CA ARG A 40 5.86 -25.61 11.18
C ARG A 40 5.18 -24.44 11.87
N TYR A 41 4.12 -24.68 12.65
CA TYR A 41 3.41 -23.63 13.41
C TYR A 41 4.32 -22.91 14.42
N GLU A 42 5.14 -23.66 15.16
CA GLU A 42 6.08 -23.10 16.15
C GLU A 42 7.15 -22.21 15.49
N ASN A 43 7.49 -22.47 14.23
CA ASN A 43 8.42 -21.68 13.43
C ASN A 43 7.74 -20.58 12.57
N MET A 44 6.42 -20.37 12.69
CA MET A 44 5.73 -19.26 12.01
C MET A 44 5.90 -17.96 12.80
N ASP A 45 5.92 -16.83 12.09
CA ASP A 45 5.85 -15.50 12.70
C ASP A 45 4.64 -15.40 13.63
N VAL A 46 4.81 -14.77 14.79
CA VAL A 46 3.73 -14.60 15.77
C VAL A 46 2.62 -13.75 15.15
N GLU A 47 2.99 -12.64 14.53
CA GLU A 47 2.11 -11.70 13.86
C GLU A 47 2.64 -11.38 12.46
N ARG A 48 1.77 -10.86 11.58
CA ARG A 48 2.21 -10.43 10.25
C ARG A 48 2.88 -9.06 10.38
N VAL A 49 3.99 -8.89 9.67
CA VAL A 49 4.62 -7.57 9.53
C VAL A 49 3.59 -6.57 8.98
N PRO A 50 3.46 -5.38 9.61
CA PRO A 50 2.56 -4.32 9.18
C PRO A 50 2.72 -3.98 7.70
N GLU A 51 1.62 -3.57 7.06
CA GLU A 51 1.60 -3.28 5.63
C GLU A 51 2.47 -2.09 5.26
N ILE A 52 2.43 -1.02 6.08
CA ILE A 52 3.25 0.19 5.95
C ILE A 52 4.76 -0.09 5.88
N LEU A 53 5.23 -1.24 6.37
CA LEU A 53 6.64 -1.64 6.32
C LEU A 53 7.00 -2.48 5.09
N ARG A 54 6.03 -2.87 4.26
CA ARG A 54 6.20 -3.84 3.17
C ARG A 54 5.75 -3.37 1.80
N VAL A 55 4.87 -2.37 1.74
CA VAL A 55 4.31 -1.87 0.48
C VAL A 55 4.98 -0.57 0.06
N SER A 56 4.78 -0.21 -1.20
CA SER A 56 5.20 1.09 -1.73
C SER A 56 4.38 2.21 -1.07
N LEU A 57 4.99 3.36 -0.82
CA LEU A 57 4.39 4.41 0.01
C LEU A 57 3.86 5.59 -0.79
N GLU A 58 3.86 5.57 -2.12
CA GLU A 58 3.46 6.71 -2.95
C GLU A 58 2.01 7.13 -2.68
N GLU A 59 1.07 6.19 -2.63
CA GLU A 59 -0.32 6.49 -2.29
C GLU A 59 -0.43 7.05 -0.86
N LEU A 60 0.25 6.41 0.10
CA LEU A 60 0.24 6.86 1.50
C LEU A 60 0.85 8.25 1.68
N CYS A 61 1.97 8.55 1.02
CA CYS A 61 2.62 9.86 1.04
C CYS A 61 1.73 10.93 0.40
N LEU A 62 1.05 10.61 -0.71
CA LEU A 62 0.12 11.52 -1.35
C LEU A 62 -1.07 11.86 -0.44
N HIS A 63 -1.70 10.86 0.17
CA HIS A 63 -2.79 11.08 1.13
C HIS A 63 -2.32 11.77 2.40
N THR A 64 -1.11 11.46 2.87
CA THR A 64 -0.48 12.15 4.01
C THR A 64 -0.46 13.65 3.75
N LYS A 65 -0.08 14.09 2.56
CA LYS A 65 -0.06 15.53 2.25
C LYS A 65 -1.45 16.17 2.23
N VAL A 66 -2.50 15.41 1.91
CA VAL A 66 -3.89 15.89 1.96
C VAL A 66 -4.40 16.08 3.40
N ILE A 67 -3.98 15.23 4.33
CA ILE A 67 -4.53 15.19 5.71
C ILE A 67 -3.62 15.78 6.78
N ALA A 68 -2.32 15.90 6.51
CA ALA A 68 -1.36 16.38 7.48
C ALA A 68 -1.66 17.86 7.83
N PRO A 69 -1.48 18.25 9.11
CA PRO A 69 -1.60 19.65 9.50
C PRO A 69 -0.63 20.54 8.70
N GLU A 70 -1.01 21.80 8.47
CA GLU A 70 -0.13 22.77 7.82
C GLU A 70 1.23 22.86 8.51
N GLY A 71 2.31 22.85 7.73
CA GLY A 71 3.69 22.90 8.22
C GLY A 71 4.28 21.56 8.65
N VAL A 72 3.52 20.46 8.64
CA VAL A 72 4.05 19.11 8.88
C VAL A 72 4.41 18.46 7.55
N ASN A 73 5.68 18.08 7.37
CA ASN A 73 6.11 17.35 6.19
C ASN A 73 5.72 15.86 6.26
N ILE A 74 5.80 15.17 5.11
CA ILE A 74 5.35 13.78 4.98
C ILE A 74 6.14 12.84 5.90
N HIS A 75 7.45 13.06 6.02
CA HIS A 75 8.31 12.25 6.86
C HIS A 75 7.90 12.33 8.33
N ASP A 76 7.78 13.54 8.87
CA ASP A 76 7.48 13.77 10.28
C ASP A 76 6.10 13.21 10.63
N PHE A 77 5.11 13.38 9.75
CA PHE A 77 3.80 12.77 9.94
C PHE A 77 3.86 11.24 10.00
N LEU A 78 4.53 10.59 9.03
CA LEU A 78 4.60 9.12 8.97
C LEU A 78 5.41 8.50 10.09
N THR A 79 6.38 9.23 10.65
CA THR A 79 7.13 8.77 11.83
C THR A 79 6.33 8.73 13.12
N MET A 80 5.14 9.37 13.16
CA MET A 80 4.22 9.28 14.30
C MET A 80 3.42 7.97 14.33
N ALA A 81 3.48 7.15 13.28
CA ALA A 81 2.79 5.86 13.24
C ALA A 81 3.36 4.87 14.28
N PRO A 82 2.54 3.93 14.81
CA PRO A 82 3.02 2.92 15.77
C PRO A 82 4.21 2.11 15.26
N ASP A 83 4.18 1.77 13.97
CA ASP A 83 5.25 1.13 13.23
C ASP A 83 5.68 2.05 12.08
N ALA A 84 6.60 2.97 12.36
CA ALA A 84 7.06 3.94 11.40
C ALA A 84 7.80 3.27 10.21
N PRO A 85 7.50 3.67 8.96
CA PRO A 85 8.26 3.20 7.80
C PRO A 85 9.69 3.75 7.82
N SER A 86 10.59 3.09 7.07
CA SER A 86 11.97 3.57 6.98
C SER A 86 12.04 4.94 6.29
N ALA A 87 12.89 5.84 6.77
CA ALA A 87 13.10 7.15 6.17
C ALA A 87 13.49 7.05 4.68
N ASN A 88 14.24 6.02 4.30
CA ASN A 88 14.59 5.77 2.91
C ASN A 88 13.36 5.38 2.05
N SER A 89 12.44 4.58 2.59
CA SER A 89 11.19 4.24 1.88
C SER A 89 10.32 5.47 1.65
N ILE A 90 10.19 6.35 2.67
CA ILE A 90 9.45 7.61 2.55
C ILE A 90 10.10 8.50 1.48
N LYS A 91 11.42 8.70 1.57
CA LYS A 91 12.16 9.53 0.61
C LYS A 91 11.98 9.05 -0.83
N VAL A 92 12.10 7.75 -1.08
CA VAL A 92 11.90 7.17 -2.42
C VAL A 92 10.48 7.40 -2.94
N ALA A 93 9.46 7.28 -2.08
CA ALA A 93 8.07 7.54 -2.46
C ALA A 93 7.83 9.02 -2.80
N VAL A 94 8.38 9.94 -2.00
CA VAL A 94 8.32 11.39 -2.28
C VAL A 94 9.02 11.73 -3.60
N GLU A 95 10.23 11.22 -3.83
CA GLU A 95 10.95 11.41 -5.10
C GLU A 95 10.16 10.87 -6.30
N ASN A 96 9.49 9.72 -6.15
CA ASN A 96 8.63 9.16 -7.20
C ASN A 96 7.39 10.05 -7.46
N LEU A 97 6.76 10.59 -6.42
CA LEU A 97 5.63 11.52 -6.56
C LEU A 97 6.04 12.84 -7.21
N GLN A 98 7.22 13.36 -6.89
CA GLN A 98 7.81 14.53 -7.55
C GLN A 98 8.09 14.25 -9.04
N TYR A 99 8.66 13.09 -9.36
CA TYR A 99 8.86 12.66 -10.75
C TYR A 99 7.54 12.52 -11.52
N LEU A 100 6.48 12.02 -10.86
CA LEU A 100 5.13 11.98 -11.43
C LEU A 100 4.50 13.38 -11.57
N GLY A 101 5.06 14.41 -10.92
CA GLY A 101 4.50 15.75 -10.87
C GLY A 101 3.26 15.85 -9.97
N ALA A 102 3.06 14.89 -9.06
CA ALA A 102 2.01 14.92 -8.05
C ALA A 102 2.38 15.85 -6.88
N LEU A 103 3.68 15.92 -6.58
CA LEU A 103 4.27 16.86 -5.63
C LEU A 103 5.25 17.79 -6.35
N ASP A 104 5.44 19.00 -5.84
CA ASP A 104 6.53 19.89 -6.24
C ASP A 104 7.81 19.64 -5.43
N LYS A 105 8.84 20.46 -5.66
CA LYS A 105 10.15 20.32 -4.99
C LYS A 105 10.11 20.55 -3.49
N GLU A 106 9.11 21.29 -3.01
CA GLU A 106 8.91 21.62 -1.60
C GLU A 106 7.92 20.63 -0.93
N GLU A 107 7.59 19.52 -1.60
CA GLU A 107 6.62 18.51 -1.15
C GLU A 107 5.18 19.05 -1.05
N GLU A 108 4.85 20.08 -1.84
CA GLU A 108 3.49 20.61 -1.94
C GLU A 108 2.68 19.92 -3.04
N LEU A 109 1.37 19.76 -2.81
CA LEU A 109 0.47 19.16 -3.79
C LEU A 109 0.37 20.06 -5.03
N THR A 110 0.56 19.45 -6.20
CA THR A 110 0.24 20.12 -7.47
C THR A 110 -1.24 19.93 -7.80
N PRO A 111 -1.81 20.69 -8.75
CA PRO A 111 -3.16 20.41 -9.25
C PRO A 111 -3.34 18.99 -9.76
N LEU A 112 -2.29 18.39 -10.36
CA LEU A 112 -2.32 16.97 -10.73
C LEU A 112 -2.38 16.07 -9.49
N GLY A 113 -1.56 16.36 -8.47
CA GLY A 113 -1.57 15.64 -7.19
C GLY A 113 -2.94 15.64 -6.51
N GLU A 114 -3.65 16.78 -6.53
CA GLU A 114 -5.00 16.90 -5.98
C GLU A 114 -6.01 15.96 -6.68
N TYR A 115 -5.94 15.85 -8.01
CA TYR A 115 -6.79 14.90 -8.74
C TYR A 115 -6.38 13.45 -8.47
N LEU A 116 -5.07 13.17 -8.41
CA LEU A 116 -4.58 11.81 -8.12
C LEU A 116 -5.00 11.34 -6.73
N ALA A 117 -4.99 12.22 -5.73
CA ALA A 117 -5.35 11.87 -4.36
C ALA A 117 -6.85 11.49 -4.22
N GLN A 118 -7.69 11.93 -5.14
CA GLN A 118 -9.12 11.58 -5.19
C GLN A 118 -9.38 10.21 -5.84
N LEU A 119 -8.37 9.60 -6.49
CA LEU A 119 -8.49 8.30 -7.13
C LEU A 119 -8.02 7.20 -6.17
N ALA A 120 -8.81 6.13 -6.03
CA ALA A 120 -8.48 4.97 -5.21
C ALA A 120 -7.59 3.94 -5.95
N ILE A 121 -6.51 4.43 -6.60
CA ILE A 121 -5.55 3.63 -7.37
C ILE A 121 -4.15 4.22 -7.22
N GLU A 122 -3.13 3.44 -7.58
CA GLU A 122 -1.74 3.92 -7.54
C GLU A 122 -1.53 5.19 -8.38
N PRO A 123 -0.79 6.21 -7.89
CA PRO A 123 -0.68 7.51 -8.56
C PRO A 123 -0.20 7.45 -10.02
N HIS A 124 0.64 6.48 -10.36
CA HIS A 124 1.14 6.30 -11.73
C HIS A 124 0.03 5.83 -12.70
N LEU A 125 -0.87 4.95 -12.24
CA LEU A 125 -2.05 4.52 -13.01
C LEU A 125 -3.08 5.64 -13.11
N GLY A 126 -3.29 6.38 -12.01
CA GLY A 126 -4.15 7.56 -12.01
C GLY A 126 -3.70 8.59 -13.04
N LYS A 127 -2.40 8.88 -13.10
CA LYS A 127 -1.83 9.79 -14.10
C LYS A 127 -2.08 9.26 -15.50
N MET A 128 -1.85 7.97 -15.73
CA MET A 128 -2.09 7.34 -17.03
C MET A 128 -3.55 7.52 -17.50
N LEU A 129 -4.52 7.31 -16.61
CA LEU A 129 -5.96 7.47 -16.93
C LEU A 129 -6.34 8.93 -17.19
N ILE A 130 -5.84 9.87 -16.38
CA ILE A 130 -6.10 11.31 -16.57
C ILE A 130 -5.62 11.75 -17.96
N TYR A 131 -4.39 11.38 -18.34
CA TYR A 131 -3.85 11.71 -19.66
C TYR A 131 -4.61 10.99 -20.80
N ALA A 132 -5.12 9.78 -20.57
CA ALA A 132 -5.93 9.07 -21.56
C ALA A 132 -7.25 9.79 -21.88
N VAL A 133 -7.85 10.46 -20.89
CA VAL A 133 -9.02 11.32 -21.11
C VAL A 133 -8.63 12.53 -21.98
N VAL A 134 -7.53 13.20 -21.65
CA VAL A 134 -7.03 14.38 -22.39
C VAL A 134 -6.72 14.03 -23.85
N PHE A 135 -6.06 12.90 -24.09
CA PHE A 135 -5.70 12.42 -25.42
C PHE A 135 -6.81 11.62 -26.13
N ARG A 136 -7.98 11.47 -25.51
CA ARG A 136 -9.14 10.74 -26.05
C ARG A 136 -8.84 9.28 -26.42
N CYS A 137 -8.00 8.62 -25.63
CA CYS A 137 -7.64 7.20 -25.77
C CYS A 137 -7.97 6.38 -24.52
N LEU A 138 -9.06 6.75 -23.81
CA LEU A 138 -9.42 6.15 -22.52
C LEU A 138 -9.65 4.64 -22.58
N GLU A 139 -10.39 4.13 -23.55
CA GLU A 139 -10.79 2.72 -23.62
C GLU A 139 -9.60 1.72 -23.64
N PRO A 140 -8.60 1.85 -24.54
CA PRO A 140 -7.43 0.97 -24.51
C PRO A 140 -6.58 1.18 -23.25
N VAL A 141 -6.44 2.42 -22.77
CA VAL A 141 -5.62 2.71 -21.58
C VAL A 141 -6.26 2.19 -20.30
N LEU A 142 -7.59 2.21 -20.20
CA LEU A 142 -8.32 1.63 -19.09
C LEU A 142 -8.13 0.11 -19.02
N THR A 143 -8.13 -0.55 -20.18
CA THR A 143 -7.84 -1.99 -20.27
C THR A 143 -6.41 -2.29 -19.79
N LEU A 144 -5.44 -1.48 -20.18
CA LEU A 144 -4.06 -1.60 -19.71
C LEU A 144 -3.95 -1.35 -18.20
N ALA A 145 -4.56 -0.28 -17.69
CA ALA A 145 -4.56 0.04 -16.26
C ALA A 145 -5.13 -1.12 -15.43
N ALA A 146 -6.30 -1.63 -15.81
CA ALA A 146 -6.95 -2.75 -15.14
C ALA A 146 -6.07 -4.01 -15.15
N SER A 147 -5.37 -4.29 -16.25
CA SER A 147 -4.46 -5.44 -16.33
C SER A 147 -3.22 -5.32 -15.43
N MET A 148 -2.84 -4.10 -15.03
CA MET A 148 -1.70 -3.83 -14.15
C MET A 148 -2.07 -3.78 -12.67
N THR A 149 -3.33 -3.48 -12.34
CA THR A 149 -3.82 -3.44 -10.95
C THR A 149 -4.13 -4.83 -10.36
N HIS A 150 -4.20 -5.86 -11.21
CA HIS A 150 -4.62 -7.22 -10.86
C HIS A 150 -3.47 -8.24 -10.70
#